data_AF-A0A3D2WDU9-F1
#
_entry.id   AF-A0A3D2WDU9-F1
#
_cell.length_a   1.000
_cell.length_b   1.000
_cell.length_c   1.000
_cell.angle_alpha   90.00
_cell.angle_beta   90.00
_cell.angle_gamma   90.00
#
_symmetry.space_group_name_H-M   'P 1'
#
loop_
_entity.id
_entity.type
_entity.pdbx_description
1 polymer ?
#
loop_
_entity_poly.entity_id
_entity_poly.type
_entity_poly.pdbx_seq_one_letter_code
_entity_poly.pdbx_strand_id
1 'polypeptide(L)'
;MSLKGEVSSDPELPPVPSNLGRGMGLGTQILIGMVFGAALGAFLGEQVEVIQPIGDLFIRVLVLAAVPLVFFNLLAGLTALSDVRIFGRLAGRIMSYYVITDLVAISLGIGAMAILRPGVGMQLSEQVEGPVGAIPSVAEVLLGMVPTNVFQAFSEGNVVQLVVISVLLGVATILIGGTAGQRLANAYQDLARLFRKLVDLILLIAPVGIGALMAVTVGRYGTQLIGPMTKFLLGVWTAQFVVFLGYMMLLRFFTSRGPGRFLRDTGPLWATTAATTSSLASLSVGLEVAEKISLPRAVYSFT
;
A
#
# COMPACT_ATOMS: atom_id res chain seq x y z
N MET A 1 -16.28 -11.69 56.91
CA MET A 1 -16.35 -10.24 56.67
C MET A 1 -16.05 -10.02 55.20
N SER A 2 -17.07 -9.56 54.47
CA SER A 2 -17.08 -9.33 53.01
C SER A 2 -16.13 -8.20 52.63
N LEU A 3 -15.31 -8.38 51.59
CA LEU A 3 -14.90 -7.28 50.70
C LEU A 3 -14.79 -7.80 49.26
N LYS A 4 -15.87 -7.57 48.51
CA LYS A 4 -15.85 -7.39 47.05
C LYS A 4 -14.91 -6.24 46.72
N GLY A 5 -13.94 -6.46 45.85
CA GLY A 5 -13.16 -5.42 45.18
C GLY A 5 -13.51 -5.44 43.70
N GLU A 6 -14.06 -4.33 43.23
CA GLU A 6 -14.60 -4.11 41.90
C GLU A 6 -13.49 -4.18 40.84
N VAL A 7 -13.66 -5.09 39.87
CA VAL A 7 -12.88 -5.09 38.64
C VAL A 7 -13.47 -4.00 37.75
N SER A 8 -12.70 -2.92 37.61
CA SER A 8 -12.90 -1.82 36.67
C SER A 8 -13.30 -2.35 35.29
N SER A 9 -14.50 -1.95 34.85
CA SER A 9 -15.03 -2.10 33.51
C SER A 9 -14.04 -1.59 32.46
N ASP A 10 -13.65 -2.47 31.53
CA ASP A 10 -13.06 -2.05 30.26
C ASP A 10 -13.99 -1.02 29.59
N PRO A 11 -13.46 0.03 28.93
CA PRO A 11 -14.28 0.94 28.16
C PRO A 11 -14.92 0.16 27.00
N GLU A 12 -16.22 -0.11 27.14
CA GLU A 12 -17.07 -0.65 26.09
C GLU A 12 -16.89 0.22 24.84
N LEU A 13 -16.23 -0.33 23.82
CA LEU A 13 -16.11 0.32 22.53
C LEU A 13 -17.53 0.63 22.04
N PRO A 14 -17.81 1.85 21.56
CA PRO A 14 -19.14 2.19 21.09
C PRO A 14 -19.57 1.18 20.02
N PRO A 15 -20.81 0.69 20.06
CA PRO A 15 -21.28 -0.32 19.12
C PRO A 15 -21.10 0.21 17.70
N VAL A 16 -20.35 -0.54 16.89
CA VAL A 16 -20.21 -0.28 15.46
C VAL A 16 -21.63 -0.28 14.89
N PRO A 17 -22.10 0.82 14.28
CA PRO A 17 -23.45 0.88 13.76
C PRO A 17 -23.64 -0.26 12.74
N SER A 18 -24.52 -1.19 13.07
CA SER A 18 -24.87 -2.38 12.31
C SER A 18 -25.78 -2.07 11.12
N ASN A 19 -25.47 -1.00 10.39
CA ASN A 19 -26.08 -0.77 9.08
C ASN A 19 -25.30 -1.55 8.02
N LEU A 20 -25.30 -2.87 8.16
CA LEU A 20 -25.01 -3.79 7.08
C LEU A 20 -26.27 -3.86 6.19
N GLY A 21 -26.57 -2.75 5.51
CA GLY A 21 -27.31 -2.84 4.27
C GLY A 21 -26.55 -3.82 3.37
N ARG A 22 -27.27 -4.73 2.71
CA ARG A 22 -26.78 -5.58 1.62
C ARG A 22 -26.29 -4.73 0.44
N GLY A 23 -25.24 -3.96 0.65
CA GLY A 23 -24.55 -3.18 -0.36
C GLY A 23 -23.44 -4.00 -0.97
N MET A 24 -23.21 -3.80 -2.26
CA MET A 24 -22.06 -4.37 -2.96
C MET A 24 -20.76 -3.84 -2.31
N GLY A 25 -19.77 -4.71 -2.10
CA GLY A 25 -18.47 -4.29 -1.57
C GLY A 25 -17.84 -3.21 -2.44
N LEU A 26 -17.08 -2.30 -1.82
CA LEU A 26 -16.46 -1.17 -2.52
C LEU A 26 -15.63 -1.62 -3.74
N GLY A 27 -14.85 -2.69 -3.60
CA GLY A 27 -14.07 -3.25 -4.72
C GLY A 27 -14.97 -3.68 -5.89
N THR A 28 -16.13 -4.26 -5.60
CA THR A 28 -17.12 -4.62 -6.64
C THR A 28 -17.74 -3.38 -7.28
N GLN A 29 -18.01 -2.32 -6.51
CA GLN A 29 -18.52 -1.05 -7.04
C GLN A 29 -17.49 -0.40 -7.98
N ILE A 30 -16.22 -0.38 -7.60
CA ILE A 30 -15.13 0.12 -8.43
C ILE A 30 -15.03 -0.70 -9.72
N LEU A 31 -15.10 -2.02 -9.63
CA LEU A 31 -15.05 -2.90 -10.80
C LEU A 31 -16.23 -2.64 -11.75
N ILE A 32 -17.44 -2.45 -11.23
CA ILE A 32 -18.60 -2.08 -12.05
C ILE A 32 -18.41 -0.72 -12.69
N GLY A 33 -17.95 0.28 -11.93
CA GLY A 33 -17.67 1.61 -12.46
C GLY A 33 -16.64 1.57 -13.60
N MET A 34 -15.57 0.79 -13.42
CA MET A 34 -14.55 0.56 -14.43
C MET A 34 -15.10 -0.12 -15.69
N VAL A 35 -15.88 -1.18 -15.55
CA VAL A 35 -16.48 -1.89 -16.71
C VAL A 35 -17.48 -1.01 -17.44
N PHE A 36 -18.34 -0.30 -16.70
CA PHE A 36 -19.30 0.62 -17.28
C PHE A 36 -18.61 1.79 -17.99
N GLY A 37 -17.59 2.37 -17.35
CA GLY A 37 -16.75 3.40 -17.95
C GLY A 37 -16.09 2.92 -19.24
N ALA A 38 -15.43 1.76 -19.20
CA ALA A 38 -14.81 1.17 -20.38
C ALA A 38 -15.83 0.94 -21.53
N ALA A 39 -17.04 0.46 -21.21
CA ALA A 39 -18.10 0.31 -22.19
C ALA A 39 -18.51 1.67 -22.80
N LEU A 40 -18.74 2.70 -21.97
CA LEU A 40 -19.04 4.05 -22.45
C LEU A 40 -17.94 4.59 -23.36
N GLY A 41 -16.67 4.43 -22.97
CA GLY A 41 -15.52 4.81 -23.80
C GLY A 41 -15.50 4.08 -25.15
N ALA A 42 -15.78 2.78 -25.15
CA ALA A 42 -15.83 1.99 -26.38
C ALA A 42 -16.97 2.40 -27.33
N PHE A 43 -18.12 2.85 -26.80
CA PHE A 43 -19.25 3.29 -27.61
C PHE A 43 -19.16 4.75 -28.08
N LEU A 44 -18.69 5.65 -27.22
CA LEU A 44 -18.65 7.10 -27.48
C LEU A 44 -17.32 7.57 -28.10
N GLY A 45 -16.27 6.76 -28.03
CA GLY A 45 -14.94 7.13 -28.51
C GLY A 45 -14.41 8.40 -27.85
N GLU A 46 -13.76 9.26 -28.63
CA GLU A 46 -13.16 10.53 -28.17
C GLU A 46 -14.18 11.52 -27.57
N GLN A 47 -15.48 11.41 -27.89
CA GLN A 47 -16.49 12.33 -27.34
C GLN A 47 -16.63 12.22 -25.82
N VAL A 48 -16.21 11.10 -25.24
CA VAL A 48 -16.25 10.87 -23.80
C VAL A 48 -15.25 11.75 -23.05
N GLU A 49 -14.28 12.39 -23.72
CA GLU A 49 -13.29 13.28 -23.09
C GLU A 49 -13.92 14.43 -22.28
N VAL A 50 -15.16 14.81 -22.57
CA VAL A 50 -15.91 15.80 -21.80
C VAL A 50 -16.01 15.46 -20.30
N ILE A 51 -15.92 14.17 -19.93
CA ILE A 51 -15.96 13.74 -18.52
C ILE A 51 -14.57 13.62 -17.87
N GLN A 52 -13.48 13.89 -18.61
CA GLN A 52 -12.11 13.85 -18.09
C GLN A 52 -11.94 14.67 -16.79
N PRO A 53 -12.51 15.89 -16.64
CA PRO A 53 -12.36 16.67 -15.40
C PRO A 53 -12.80 15.94 -14.14
N ILE A 54 -13.74 14.99 -14.23
CA ILE A 54 -14.18 14.15 -13.10
C ILE A 54 -13.06 13.20 -12.66
N GLY A 55 -12.40 12.57 -13.63
CA GLY A 55 -11.25 11.69 -13.39
C GLY A 55 -10.06 12.46 -12.83
N ASP A 56 -9.75 13.61 -13.40
CA ASP A 56 -8.64 14.47 -12.96
C ASP A 56 -8.88 14.99 -11.54
N LEU A 57 -10.11 15.40 -11.22
CA LEU A 57 -10.49 15.80 -9.86
C LEU A 57 -10.31 14.64 -8.87
N PHE A 58 -10.72 13.43 -9.24
CA PHE A 58 -10.53 12.25 -8.41
C PHE A 58 -9.05 11.98 -8.11
N ILE A 59 -8.19 12.01 -9.12
CA ILE A 59 -6.74 11.83 -8.93
C ILE A 59 -6.15 12.94 -8.05
N ARG A 60 -6.52 14.21 -8.28
CA ARG A 60 -6.02 15.33 -7.46
C ARG A 60 -6.39 15.18 -5.99
N VAL A 61 -7.63 14.82 -5.70
CA VAL A 61 -8.11 14.62 -4.33
C VAL A 61 -7.46 13.38 -3.71
N LEU A 62 -7.26 12.30 -4.48
CA LEU A 62 -6.56 11.11 -4.01
C LEU A 62 -5.10 11.42 -3.64
N VAL A 63 -4.37 12.13 -4.49
CA VAL A 63 -2.96 12.53 -4.25
C VAL A 63 -2.85 13.49 -3.06
N LEU A 64 -3.79 14.43 -2.93
CA LEU A 64 -3.89 15.36 -1.79
C LEU A 64 -3.90 14.62 -0.44
N ALA A 65 -4.61 13.49 -0.36
CA ALA A 65 -4.66 12.70 0.86
C ALA A 65 -3.50 11.69 0.96
N ALA A 66 -3.06 11.11 -0.16
CA ALA A 66 -2.03 10.07 -0.18
C ALA A 66 -0.66 10.58 0.27
N VAL A 67 -0.24 11.77 -0.19
CA VAL A 67 1.11 12.30 0.12
C VAL A 67 1.31 12.52 1.63
N PRO A 68 0.42 13.24 2.35
CA PRO A 68 0.53 13.37 3.81
C PRO A 68 0.35 12.03 4.53
N LEU A 69 -0.53 11.16 4.03
CA LEU A 69 -0.76 9.84 4.65
C LEU A 69 0.51 9.00 4.69
N VAL A 70 1.30 8.96 3.60
CA VAL A 70 2.58 8.23 3.57
C VAL A 70 3.54 8.79 4.61
N PHE A 71 3.70 10.12 4.64
CA PHE A 71 4.60 10.79 5.58
C PHE A 71 4.22 10.50 7.05
N PHE A 72 2.96 10.71 7.43
CA PHE A 72 2.53 10.49 8.81
C PHE A 72 2.48 9.00 9.19
N ASN A 73 2.18 8.09 8.25
CA ASN A 73 2.28 6.66 8.51
C ASN A 73 3.71 6.22 8.82
N LEU A 74 4.70 6.77 8.10
CA LEU A 74 6.10 6.45 8.36
C LEU A 74 6.56 7.00 9.71
N LEU A 75 6.18 8.24 10.05
CA LEU A 75 6.45 8.82 11.38
C LEU A 75 5.80 8.00 12.50
N ALA A 76 4.51 7.70 12.36
CA ALA A 76 3.76 6.91 13.33
C ALA A 76 4.34 5.51 13.48
N GLY A 77 4.68 4.85 12.36
CA GLY A 77 5.27 3.52 12.35
C GLY A 77 6.65 3.51 13.01
N LEU A 78 7.51 4.48 12.70
CA LEU A 78 8.85 4.57 13.28
C LEU A 78 8.82 4.90 14.77
N THR A 79 7.97 5.83 15.19
CA THR A 79 7.86 6.26 16.60
C THR A 79 7.08 5.27 17.48
N ALA A 80 6.27 4.38 16.90
CA ALA A 80 5.66 3.26 17.61
C ALA A 80 6.69 2.20 18.03
N LEU A 81 7.87 2.18 17.41
CA LEU A 81 9.00 1.33 17.80
C LEU A 81 9.74 1.96 18.99
N SER A 82 9.06 2.08 20.13
CA SER A 82 9.63 2.64 21.36
C SER A 82 10.72 1.75 21.97
N ASP A 83 10.83 0.48 21.55
CA ASP A 83 11.76 -0.47 22.14
C ASP A 83 12.60 -1.28 21.13
N VAL A 84 13.29 -0.56 20.25
CA VAL A 84 14.30 -1.15 19.34
C VAL A 84 15.39 -1.94 20.09
N ARG A 85 15.59 -1.64 21.39
CA ARG A 85 16.60 -2.29 22.24
C ARG A 85 16.17 -3.65 22.78
N ILE A 86 14.89 -3.89 23.10
CA ILE A 86 14.45 -5.17 23.69
C ILE A 86 14.48 -6.34 22.69
N PHE A 87 14.40 -6.09 21.37
CA PHE A 87 14.31 -7.15 20.35
C PHE A 87 15.41 -7.11 19.28
N GLY A 88 16.56 -6.49 19.56
CA GLY A 88 17.57 -6.13 18.54
C GLY A 88 17.94 -7.25 17.54
N ARG A 89 18.29 -8.47 18.00
CA ARG A 89 18.68 -9.56 17.09
C ARG A 89 17.53 -10.10 16.25
N LEU A 90 16.32 -10.14 16.80
CA LEU A 90 15.13 -10.61 16.08
C LEU A 90 14.68 -9.56 15.07
N ALA A 91 14.59 -8.29 15.49
CA ALA A 91 14.28 -7.16 14.63
C ALA A 91 15.27 -7.04 13.45
N GLY A 92 16.58 -7.17 13.70
CA GLY A 92 17.59 -7.18 12.64
C GLY A 92 17.38 -8.31 11.64
N ARG A 93 17.09 -9.54 12.11
CA ARG A 93 16.82 -10.69 11.22
C ARG A 93 15.58 -10.47 10.35
N ILE A 94 14.50 -9.96 10.92
CA ILE A 94 13.24 -9.70 10.21
C ILE A 94 13.42 -8.57 9.19
N MET A 95 14.08 -7.48 9.59
CA MET A 95 14.38 -6.37 8.69
C MET A 95 15.25 -6.82 7.52
N SER A 96 16.30 -7.61 7.78
CA SER A 96 17.11 -8.19 6.70
C SER A 96 16.29 -9.11 5.80
N TYR A 97 15.39 -9.93 6.38
CA TYR A 97 14.49 -10.78 5.61
C TYR A 97 13.60 -9.95 4.66
N TYR A 98 12.88 -8.94 5.17
CA TYR A 98 12.01 -8.09 4.34
C TYR A 98 12.78 -7.33 3.26
N VAL A 99 13.91 -6.72 3.60
CA VAL A 99 14.74 -5.99 2.62
C VAL A 99 15.22 -6.92 1.50
N ILE A 100 15.69 -8.12 1.83
CA ILE A 100 16.16 -9.08 0.82
C ILE A 100 15.00 -9.54 -0.06
N THR A 101 13.86 -9.90 0.53
CA THR A 101 12.70 -10.38 -0.24
C THR A 101 12.12 -9.29 -1.14
N ASP A 102 12.09 -8.04 -0.67
CA ASP A 102 11.62 -6.90 -1.45
C ASP A 102 12.57 -6.56 -2.60
N LEU A 103 13.89 -6.58 -2.37
CA LEU A 103 14.88 -6.39 -3.43
C LEU A 103 14.76 -7.46 -4.52
N VAL A 104 14.54 -8.72 -4.13
CA VAL A 104 14.30 -9.82 -5.07
C VAL A 104 13.00 -9.59 -5.83
N ALA A 105 11.90 -9.23 -5.16
CA ALA A 105 10.61 -8.98 -5.80
C ALA A 105 10.67 -7.80 -6.80
N ILE A 106 11.31 -6.68 -6.41
CA ILE A 106 11.54 -5.53 -7.29
C ILE A 106 12.38 -5.93 -8.50
N SER A 107 13.46 -6.67 -8.30
CA SER A 107 14.34 -7.12 -9.38
C SER A 107 13.60 -8.02 -10.38
N LEU A 108 12.77 -8.94 -9.89
CA LEU A 108 11.93 -9.80 -10.72
C LEU A 108 10.87 -9.00 -11.48
N GLY A 109 10.24 -8.01 -10.84
CA GLY A 109 9.27 -7.11 -11.47
C GLY A 109 9.90 -6.28 -12.59
N ILE A 110 11.05 -5.64 -12.32
CA ILE A 110 11.81 -4.88 -13.32
C ILE A 110 12.25 -5.81 -14.46
N GLY A 111 12.77 -7.00 -14.16
CA GLY A 111 13.17 -7.99 -15.16
C GLY A 111 12.01 -8.42 -16.05
N ALA A 112 10.84 -8.71 -15.47
CA ALA A 112 9.65 -9.07 -16.22
C ALA A 112 9.22 -7.94 -17.18
N MET A 113 9.24 -6.69 -16.72
CA MET A 113 8.88 -5.53 -17.55
C MET A 113 9.93 -5.23 -18.64
N ALA A 114 11.21 -5.44 -18.36
CA ALA A 114 12.29 -5.29 -19.33
C ALA A 114 12.21 -6.31 -20.48
N ILE A 115 11.70 -7.51 -20.18
CA ILE A 115 11.48 -8.59 -21.16
C ILE A 115 10.18 -8.36 -21.96
N LEU A 116 9.05 -8.13 -21.26
CA LEU A 116 7.74 -8.06 -21.90
C LEU A 116 7.50 -6.73 -22.63
N ARG A 117 8.16 -5.65 -22.19
CA ARG A 117 8.09 -4.29 -22.73
C ARG A 117 6.65 -3.89 -23.09
N PRO A 118 5.72 -3.87 -22.12
CA PRO A 118 4.29 -3.76 -22.41
C PRO A 118 3.88 -2.44 -23.09
N GLY A 119 4.72 -1.39 -23.09
CA GLY A 119 4.44 -0.12 -23.77
C GLY A 119 4.84 -0.04 -25.25
N VAL A 120 5.61 -1.00 -25.77
CA VAL A 120 6.08 -0.94 -27.17
C VAL A 120 4.89 -1.10 -28.13
N GLY A 121 4.69 -0.09 -28.98
CA GLY A 121 3.57 -0.03 -29.94
C GLY A 121 2.43 0.89 -29.52
N MET A 122 2.46 1.47 -28.32
CA MET A 122 1.56 2.55 -27.93
C MET A 122 2.05 3.88 -28.50
N GLN A 123 1.22 4.57 -29.28
CA GLN A 123 1.42 5.98 -29.60
C GLN A 123 0.55 6.78 -28.64
N LEU A 124 1.18 7.33 -27.60
CA LEU A 124 0.52 8.28 -26.71
C LEU A 124 0.39 9.61 -27.45
N SER A 125 -0.78 10.24 -27.35
CA SER A 125 -1.08 11.48 -28.09
C SER A 125 -0.25 12.68 -27.61
N GLU A 126 0.39 12.59 -26.44
CA GLU A 126 1.37 13.55 -25.96
C GLU A 126 2.78 13.15 -26.45
N GLN A 127 3.35 13.97 -27.32
CA GLN A 127 4.78 13.89 -27.63
C GLN A 127 5.55 14.39 -26.41
N VAL A 128 6.26 13.49 -25.74
CA VAL A 128 7.26 13.86 -24.73
C VAL A 128 8.49 14.38 -25.48
N GLU A 129 8.41 15.63 -25.95
CA GLU A 129 9.59 16.36 -26.43
C GLU A 129 10.39 16.81 -25.21
N GLY A 130 11.27 15.94 -24.74
CA GLY A 130 12.28 16.26 -23.75
C GLY A 130 13.59 15.59 -24.13
N PRO A 131 14.74 16.25 -23.97
CA PRO A 131 16.02 15.54 -24.10
C PRO A 131 15.98 14.36 -23.13
N VAL A 132 16.38 13.17 -23.60
CA VAL A 132 16.61 12.02 -22.73
C VAL A 132 17.64 12.48 -21.71
N GLY A 133 17.19 12.78 -20.49
CA GLY A 133 18.03 13.34 -19.44
C GLY A 133 19.25 12.43 -19.22
N ALA A 134 20.39 13.04 -18.93
CA ALA A 134 21.58 12.29 -18.57
C ALA A 134 21.24 11.35 -17.39
N ILE A 135 21.70 10.10 -17.47
CA ILE A 135 21.51 9.14 -16.38
C ILE A 135 22.24 9.70 -15.16
N PRO A 136 21.54 10.03 -14.07
CA PRO A 136 22.17 10.61 -12.90
C PRO A 136 23.13 9.60 -12.29
N SER A 137 24.22 10.10 -11.73
CA SER A 137 25.13 9.24 -10.97
C SER A 137 24.47 8.75 -9.69
N VAL A 138 24.95 7.62 -9.14
CA VAL A 138 24.45 7.11 -7.83
C VAL A 138 24.60 8.17 -6.74
N ALA A 139 25.68 8.97 -6.78
CA ALA A 139 25.89 10.05 -5.82
C ALA A 139 24.84 11.17 -5.96
N GLU A 140 24.48 11.57 -7.18
CA GLU A 140 23.42 12.56 -7.44
C GLU A 140 22.06 12.06 -6.96
N VAL A 141 21.74 10.78 -7.21
CA VAL A 141 20.50 10.18 -6.73
C VAL A 141 20.46 10.21 -5.20
N LEU A 142 21.53 9.79 -4.52
CA LEU A 142 21.61 9.78 -3.05
C LEU A 142 21.51 11.19 -2.45
N LEU A 143 22.20 12.17 -3.04
CA LEU A 143 22.12 13.56 -2.61
C LEU A 143 20.71 14.14 -2.84
N GLY A 144 20.08 13.81 -3.97
CA GLY A 144 18.72 14.24 -4.28
C GLY A 144 17.64 13.67 -3.37
N MET A 145 17.92 12.58 -2.65
CA MET A 145 17.00 12.04 -1.62
C MET A 145 16.91 12.93 -0.39
N VAL A 146 17.93 13.75 -0.10
CA VAL A 146 17.92 14.66 1.05
C VAL A 146 17.43 16.03 0.59
N PRO A 147 16.21 16.45 0.98
CA PRO A 147 15.68 17.75 0.58
C PRO A 147 16.40 18.88 1.31
N THR A 148 16.59 20.00 0.62
CA THR A 148 17.07 21.25 1.23
C THR A 148 15.97 21.95 2.03
N ASN A 149 14.70 21.68 1.73
CA ASN A 149 13.54 22.30 2.38
C ASN A 149 12.38 21.30 2.54
N VAL A 150 11.91 21.13 3.77
CA VAL A 150 10.80 20.22 4.12
C VAL A 150 9.51 20.60 3.42
N PHE A 151 9.13 21.87 3.40
CA PHE A 151 7.89 22.34 2.79
C PHE A 151 7.93 22.19 1.27
N GLN A 152 9.10 22.37 0.66
CA GLN A 152 9.29 22.16 -0.76
C GLN A 152 9.04 20.69 -1.15
N ALA A 153 9.56 19.73 -0.36
CA ALA A 153 9.33 18.31 -0.59
C ALA A 153 7.82 17.96 -0.56
N PHE A 154 7.05 18.62 0.31
CA PHE A 154 5.59 18.50 0.33
C PHE A 154 4.92 19.16 -0.88
N SER A 155 5.34 20.36 -1.27
CA SER A 155 4.72 21.07 -2.40
C SER A 155 4.98 20.38 -3.74
N GLU A 156 6.15 19.77 -3.90
CA GLU A 156 6.53 19.03 -5.10
C GLU A 156 6.02 17.58 -5.09
N GLY A 157 5.49 17.10 -3.96
CA GLY A 157 5.04 15.72 -3.81
C GLY A 157 6.18 14.70 -3.94
N ASN A 158 7.41 15.07 -3.59
CA ASN A 158 8.57 14.19 -3.73
C ASN A 158 8.55 13.12 -2.62
N VAL A 159 7.93 11.98 -2.92
CA VAL A 159 7.73 10.89 -1.96
C VAL A 159 9.05 10.37 -1.38
N VAL A 160 10.12 10.30 -2.17
CA VAL A 160 11.43 9.81 -1.70
C VAL A 160 12.00 10.75 -0.64
N GLN A 161 11.97 12.06 -0.90
CA GLN A 161 12.42 13.07 0.07
C GLN A 161 11.55 13.06 1.34
N LEU A 162 10.24 12.90 1.19
CA LEU A 162 9.31 12.78 2.32
C LEU A 162 9.60 11.56 3.19
N VAL A 163 9.99 10.42 2.59
CA VAL A 163 10.44 9.23 3.33
C VAL A 163 11.68 9.56 4.17
N VAL A 164 12.70 10.21 3.57
CA VAL A 164 13.93 10.59 4.30
C VAL A 164 13.62 11.54 5.45
N ILE A 165 12.81 12.59 5.22
CA ILE A 165 12.40 13.51 6.28
C ILE A 165 11.64 12.76 7.39
N SER A 166 10.71 11.88 7.03
CA SER A 166 9.92 11.10 8.00
C SER A 166 10.82 10.26 8.90
N VAL A 167 11.84 9.61 8.33
CA VAL A 167 12.81 8.81 9.08
C VAL A 167 13.63 9.69 10.03
N LEU A 168 14.19 10.80 9.52
CA LEU A 168 14.99 11.71 10.35
C LEU A 168 14.19 12.31 11.51
N LEU A 169 12.97 12.77 11.24
CA LEU A 169 12.07 13.33 12.26
C LEU A 169 11.58 12.26 13.25
N GLY A 170 11.31 11.03 12.79
CA GLY A 170 10.93 9.94 13.68
C GLY A 170 12.07 9.54 14.61
N VAL A 171 13.31 9.45 14.11
CA VAL A 171 14.50 9.24 14.94
C VAL A 171 14.68 10.39 15.93
N ALA A 172 14.58 11.64 15.48
CA ALA A 172 14.68 12.80 16.36
C ALA A 172 13.61 12.77 17.48
N THR A 173 12.38 12.36 17.16
CA THR A 173 11.29 12.23 18.14
C THR A 173 11.59 11.17 19.21
N ILE A 174 12.15 10.03 18.80
CA ILE A 174 12.59 8.97 19.72
C ILE A 174 13.72 9.49 20.62
N LEU A 175 14.67 10.25 20.07
CA LEU A 175 15.80 10.82 20.81
C LEU A 175 15.38 11.92 21.80
N ILE A 176 14.33 12.70 21.52
CA ILE A 176 13.75 13.66 22.48
C ILE A 176 13.29 12.94 23.74
N GLY A 177 12.64 11.77 23.57
CA GLY A 177 12.19 10.94 24.67
C GLY A 177 11.20 11.63 25.63
N GLY A 178 10.95 10.97 26.77
CA GLY A 178 10.08 11.49 27.83
C GLY A 178 8.64 11.80 27.36
N THR A 179 8.00 12.72 28.07
CA THR A 179 6.60 13.11 27.79
C THR A 179 6.46 13.88 26.48
N ALA A 180 7.47 14.64 26.07
CA ALA A 180 7.44 15.41 24.83
C ALA A 180 7.50 14.49 23.59
N GLY A 181 8.43 13.53 23.58
CA GLY A 181 8.51 12.53 22.50
C GLY A 181 7.24 11.70 22.37
N GLN A 182 6.65 11.28 23.49
CA GLN A 182 5.39 10.53 23.48
C GLN A 182 4.21 11.35 22.93
N ARG A 183 4.12 12.65 23.27
CA ARG A 183 3.09 13.54 22.72
C ARG A 183 3.20 13.67 21.20
N LEU A 184 4.42 13.80 20.69
CA LEU A 184 4.68 13.85 19.24
C LEU A 184 4.32 12.53 18.56
N ALA A 185 4.74 11.40 19.12
CA ALA A 185 4.41 10.08 18.59
C ALA A 185 2.88 9.85 18.51
N ASN A 186 2.16 10.22 19.56
CA ASN A 186 0.70 10.13 19.58
C ASN A 186 0.07 11.06 18.52
N ALA A 187 0.57 12.29 18.38
CA ALA A 187 0.10 13.22 17.36
C ALA A 187 0.32 12.67 15.93
N TYR A 188 1.46 12.02 15.67
CA TYR A 188 1.71 11.36 14.38
C TYR A 188 0.72 10.22 14.11
N GLN A 189 0.40 9.42 15.12
CA GLN A 189 -0.62 8.37 15.00
C GLN A 189 -2.02 8.93 14.76
N ASP A 190 -2.39 10.04 15.40
CA ASP A 190 -3.66 10.71 15.19
C ASP A 190 -3.76 11.30 13.78
N LEU A 191 -2.68 11.94 13.28
CA LEU A 191 -2.61 12.47 11.92
C LEU A 191 -2.66 11.36 10.87
N ALA A 192 -1.93 10.26 11.07
CA ALA A 192 -2.01 9.08 10.21
C ALA A 192 -3.45 8.54 10.13
N ARG A 193 -4.14 8.44 11.26
CA ARG A 193 -5.56 8.02 11.33
C ARG A 193 -6.49 9.03 10.65
N LEU A 194 -6.25 10.33 10.82
CA LEU A 194 -7.03 11.39 10.17
C LEU A 194 -6.93 11.29 8.64
N PHE A 195 -5.71 11.22 8.10
CA PHE A 195 -5.50 11.12 6.66
C PHE A 195 -5.97 9.77 6.10
N ARG A 196 -5.89 8.69 6.89
CA ARG A 196 -6.51 7.40 6.53
C ARG A 196 -8.02 7.57 6.34
N LYS A 197 -8.69 8.24 7.29
CA LYS A 197 -10.14 8.47 7.21
C LYS A 197 -10.50 9.36 6.02
N LEU A 198 -9.65 10.33 5.68
CA LEU A 198 -9.80 11.14 4.49
C LEU A 198 -9.74 10.28 3.22
N VAL A 199 -8.76 9.35 3.13
CA VAL A 199 -8.69 8.38 2.02
C VAL A 199 -9.95 7.51 1.96
N ASP A 200 -10.46 7.03 3.10
CA ASP A 200 -11.70 6.23 3.12
C ASP A 200 -12.90 7.02 2.56
N LEU A 201 -13.00 8.32 2.86
CA LEU A 201 -14.05 9.19 2.32
C LEU A 201 -13.91 9.37 0.80
N ILE A 202 -12.68 9.57 0.32
CA ILE A 202 -12.37 9.71 -1.11
C ILE A 202 -12.69 8.42 -1.87
N LEU A 203 -12.46 7.27 -1.23
CA LEU A 203 -12.77 5.98 -1.83
C LEU A 203 -14.28 5.79 -2.08
N LEU A 204 -15.18 6.48 -1.36
CA LEU A 204 -16.63 6.41 -1.63
C LEU A 204 -17.00 6.93 -3.02
N ILE A 205 -16.25 7.90 -3.55
CA ILE A 205 -16.47 8.46 -4.89
C ILE A 205 -15.60 7.76 -5.97
N ALA A 206 -14.73 6.83 -5.57
CA ALA A 206 -13.84 6.12 -6.49
C ALA A 206 -14.54 5.37 -7.63
N PRO A 207 -15.72 4.73 -7.45
CA PRO A 207 -16.41 4.08 -8.57
C PRO A 207 -16.71 5.04 -9.74
N VAL A 208 -17.06 6.29 -9.43
CA VAL A 208 -17.35 7.32 -10.43
C VAL A 208 -16.05 7.87 -11.03
N GLY A 209 -15.07 8.22 -10.20
CA GLY A 209 -13.79 8.76 -10.66
C GLY A 209 -13.02 7.78 -11.54
N ILE A 210 -12.89 6.53 -11.10
CA ILE A 210 -12.24 5.45 -11.85
C ILE A 210 -13.04 5.10 -13.11
N GLY A 211 -14.37 5.09 -13.03
CA GLY A 211 -15.22 4.89 -14.20
C GLY A 211 -15.01 5.97 -15.27
N ALA A 212 -14.94 7.24 -14.88
CA ALA A 212 -14.66 8.34 -15.81
C ALA A 212 -13.25 8.22 -16.44
N LEU A 213 -12.22 7.91 -15.64
CA LEU A 213 -10.85 7.69 -16.13
C LEU A 213 -10.79 6.54 -17.14
N MET A 214 -11.47 5.43 -16.83
CA MET A 214 -11.53 4.26 -17.69
C MET A 214 -12.29 4.54 -18.99
N ALA A 215 -13.38 5.30 -18.92
CA ALA A 215 -14.10 5.73 -20.10
C ALA A 215 -13.24 6.58 -21.04
N VAL A 216 -12.56 7.60 -20.52
CA VAL A 216 -11.67 8.46 -21.32
C VAL A 216 -10.49 7.66 -21.90
N THR A 217 -9.91 6.78 -21.10
CA THR A 217 -8.77 5.95 -21.52
C THR A 217 -9.17 4.98 -22.64
N VAL A 218 -10.30 4.28 -22.50
CA VAL A 218 -10.81 3.40 -23.56
C VAL A 218 -11.32 4.20 -24.76
N GLY A 219 -11.92 5.36 -24.57
CA GLY A 219 -12.40 6.22 -25.65
C GLY A 219 -11.27 6.75 -26.55
N ARG A 220 -10.13 7.14 -25.94
CA ARG A 220 -8.94 7.62 -26.66
C ARG A 220 -8.18 6.52 -27.38
N TYR A 221 -7.89 5.44 -26.67
CA TYR A 221 -6.92 4.45 -27.14
C TYR A 221 -7.57 3.13 -27.61
N GLY A 222 -8.85 2.91 -27.29
CA GLY A 222 -9.64 1.78 -27.76
C GLY A 222 -8.94 0.42 -27.59
N THR A 223 -8.89 -0.34 -28.68
CA THR A 223 -8.27 -1.67 -28.72
C THR A 223 -6.74 -1.62 -28.62
N GLN A 224 -6.10 -0.48 -28.85
CA GLN A 224 -4.64 -0.34 -28.75
C GLN A 224 -4.14 -0.57 -27.32
N LEU A 225 -4.98 -0.36 -26.30
CA LEU A 225 -4.66 -0.64 -24.90
C LEU A 225 -4.61 -2.14 -24.57
N ILE A 226 -5.41 -2.96 -25.25
CA ILE A 226 -5.66 -4.34 -24.81
C ILE A 226 -4.36 -5.14 -24.79
N GLY A 227 -3.58 -5.09 -25.87
CA GLY A 227 -2.30 -5.82 -25.97
C GLY A 227 -1.30 -5.42 -24.89
N PRO A 228 -0.91 -4.13 -24.81
CA PRO A 228 -0.07 -3.54 -23.77
C PRO A 228 -0.50 -3.86 -22.34
N MET A 229 -1.77 -3.63 -22.00
CA MET A 229 -2.30 -3.89 -20.66
C MET A 229 -2.32 -5.38 -20.34
N THR A 230 -2.64 -6.24 -21.32
CA THR A 230 -2.57 -7.70 -21.14
C THR A 230 -1.14 -8.16 -20.89
N LYS A 231 -0.16 -7.68 -21.66
CA LYS A 231 1.26 -7.97 -21.43
C LYS A 231 1.72 -7.50 -20.05
N PHE A 232 1.31 -6.29 -19.65
CA PHE A 232 1.63 -5.75 -18.32
C PHE A 232 1.04 -6.63 -17.21
N LEU A 233 -0.25 -6.94 -17.27
CA LEU A 233 -0.92 -7.80 -16.28
C LEU A 233 -0.28 -9.19 -16.22
N LEU A 234 -0.04 -9.84 -17.35
CA LEU A 234 0.63 -11.14 -17.39
C LEU A 234 2.03 -11.06 -16.78
N GLY A 235 2.77 -9.98 -17.04
CA GLY A 235 4.09 -9.74 -16.44
C GLY A 235 4.04 -9.62 -14.93
N VAL A 236 3.12 -8.80 -14.40
CA VAL A 236 2.94 -8.63 -12.95
C VAL A 236 2.54 -9.94 -12.29
N TRP A 237 1.53 -10.65 -12.83
CA TRP A 237 1.07 -11.92 -12.28
C TRP A 237 2.13 -13.01 -12.35
N THR A 238 2.90 -13.07 -13.42
CA THR A 238 4.02 -14.02 -13.55
C THR A 238 5.11 -13.72 -12.54
N ALA A 239 5.54 -12.45 -12.40
CA ALA A 239 6.53 -12.06 -11.41
C ALA A 239 6.06 -12.37 -9.98
N GLN A 240 4.80 -12.06 -9.66
CA GLN A 240 4.22 -12.35 -8.35
C GLN A 240 4.12 -13.86 -8.09
N PHE A 241 3.79 -14.65 -9.11
CA PHE A 241 3.79 -16.12 -8.99
C PHE A 241 5.20 -16.66 -8.74
N VAL A 242 6.23 -16.12 -9.39
CA VAL A 242 7.63 -16.50 -9.13
C VAL A 242 8.05 -16.11 -7.71
N VAL A 243 7.68 -14.93 -7.22
CA VAL A 243 7.93 -14.51 -5.83
C VAL A 243 7.22 -15.45 -4.85
N PHE A 244 5.96 -15.81 -5.13
CA PHE A 244 5.20 -16.79 -4.35
C PHE A 244 5.92 -18.15 -4.28
N LEU A 245 6.41 -18.67 -5.41
CA LEU A 245 7.22 -19.90 -5.42
C LEU A 245 8.50 -19.73 -4.61
N GLY A 246 9.15 -18.56 -4.68
CA GLY A 246 10.29 -18.21 -3.83
C GLY A 246 9.97 -18.34 -2.34
N TYR A 247 8.84 -17.79 -1.88
CA TYR A 247 8.40 -17.94 -0.49
C TYR A 247 8.12 -19.42 -0.12
N MET A 248 7.52 -20.20 -1.03
CA MET A 248 7.28 -21.63 -0.79
C MET A 248 8.60 -22.43 -0.69
N MET A 249 9.60 -22.08 -1.49
CA MET A 249 10.94 -22.68 -1.41
C MET A 249 11.64 -22.30 -0.09
N LEU A 250 11.60 -21.03 0.29
CA LEU A 250 12.13 -20.58 1.59
C LEU A 250 11.47 -21.34 2.74
N LEU A 251 10.14 -21.48 2.72
CA LEU A 251 9.42 -22.26 3.72
C LEU A 251 9.87 -23.73 3.76
N ARG A 252 10.04 -24.37 2.59
CA ARG A 252 10.45 -25.77 2.48
C ARG A 252 11.87 -26.04 3.01
N PHE A 253 12.81 -25.13 2.76
CA PHE A 253 14.22 -25.34 3.11
C PHE A 253 14.57 -24.84 4.52
N PHE A 254 13.92 -23.78 5.00
CA PHE A 254 14.24 -23.15 6.28
C PHE A 254 13.28 -23.52 7.42
N THR A 255 12.19 -24.23 7.14
CA THR A 255 11.22 -24.62 8.17
C THR A 255 10.85 -26.11 8.09
N SER A 256 10.41 -26.66 9.22
CA SER A 256 9.89 -28.02 9.30
C SER A 256 8.47 -28.18 8.76
N ARG A 257 7.79 -27.07 8.41
CA ARG A 257 6.43 -27.11 7.86
C ARG A 257 6.46 -27.22 6.35
N GLY A 258 5.73 -28.20 5.82
CA GLY A 258 5.56 -28.34 4.38
C GLY A 258 4.73 -27.19 3.78
N PRO A 259 5.09 -26.67 2.58
CA PRO A 259 4.36 -25.61 1.90
C PRO A 259 2.86 -25.88 1.75
N GLY A 260 2.48 -27.10 1.36
CA GLY A 260 1.07 -27.46 1.21
C GLY A 260 0.26 -27.37 2.51
N ARG A 261 0.86 -27.74 3.66
CA ARG A 261 0.21 -27.61 4.97
C ARG A 261 0.09 -26.15 5.38
N PHE A 262 1.15 -25.37 5.16
CA PHE A 262 1.11 -23.92 5.42
C PHE A 262 0.01 -23.22 4.61
N LEU A 263 -0.11 -23.51 3.31
CA LEU A 263 -1.17 -22.93 2.46
C LEU A 263 -2.58 -23.35 2.92
N ARG A 264 -2.75 -24.61 3.33
CA ARG A 264 -4.04 -25.09 3.86
C ARG A 264 -4.40 -24.37 5.16
N ASP A 265 -3.45 -24.24 6.07
CA ASP A 265 -3.68 -23.65 7.39
C ASP A 265 -3.88 -22.12 7.29
N THR A 266 -3.25 -21.47 6.30
CA THR A 266 -3.37 -20.02 6.02
C THR A 266 -4.47 -19.67 5.03
N GLY A 267 -5.22 -20.64 4.50
CA GLY A 267 -6.30 -20.44 3.52
C GLY A 267 -7.27 -19.28 3.84
N PRO A 268 -7.76 -19.14 5.10
CA PRO A 268 -8.61 -18.03 5.49
C PRO A 268 -7.94 -16.65 5.32
N LEU A 269 -6.64 -16.55 5.62
CA LEU A 269 -5.88 -15.32 5.44
C LEU A 269 -5.81 -14.94 3.95
N TRP A 270 -5.51 -15.89 3.06
CA TRP A 270 -5.50 -15.63 1.62
C TRP A 270 -6.86 -15.15 1.09
N ALA A 271 -7.94 -15.80 1.52
CA ALA A 271 -9.30 -15.43 1.14
C ALA A 271 -9.65 -14.01 1.63
N THR A 272 -9.36 -13.69 2.89
CA THR A 272 -9.59 -12.37 3.47
C THR A 272 -8.76 -11.29 2.77
N THR A 273 -7.46 -11.54 2.55
CA THR A 273 -6.59 -10.58 1.85
C THR A 273 -7.07 -10.33 0.42
N ALA A 274 -7.48 -11.38 -0.29
CA ALA A 274 -8.03 -11.24 -1.65
C ALA A 274 -9.37 -10.48 -1.68
N ALA A 275 -10.25 -10.72 -0.69
CA ALA A 275 -11.55 -10.07 -0.64
C ALA A 275 -11.48 -8.61 -0.16
N THR A 276 -10.60 -8.32 0.80
CA THR A 276 -10.48 -6.99 1.41
C THR A 276 -9.46 -6.10 0.72
N THR A 277 -8.50 -6.69 0.00
CA THR A 277 -7.37 -5.98 -0.63
C THR A 277 -6.60 -5.09 0.35
N SER A 278 -6.64 -5.41 1.65
CA SER A 278 -6.13 -4.57 2.73
C SER A 278 -5.29 -5.37 3.72
N SER A 279 -4.02 -5.00 3.88
CA SER A 279 -3.12 -5.64 4.85
C SER A 279 -3.56 -5.41 6.30
N LEU A 280 -4.13 -4.23 6.62
CA LEU A 280 -4.64 -3.93 7.97
C LEU A 280 -5.88 -4.78 8.31
N ALA A 281 -6.79 -4.97 7.35
CA ALA A 281 -7.95 -5.84 7.54
C ALA A 281 -7.55 -7.32 7.66
N SER A 282 -6.43 -7.69 7.04
CA SER A 282 -5.89 -9.05 7.05
C SER A 282 -5.05 -9.35 8.30
N LEU A 283 -4.65 -8.33 9.07
CA LEU A 283 -3.80 -8.48 10.25
C LEU A 283 -4.47 -9.29 11.35
N SER A 284 -5.75 -9.01 11.67
CA SER A 284 -6.48 -9.74 12.70
C SER A 284 -6.57 -11.23 12.37
N VAL A 285 -6.96 -11.56 11.13
CA VAL A 285 -7.00 -12.94 10.63
C VAL A 285 -5.60 -13.58 10.62
N GLY A 286 -4.56 -12.79 10.29
CA GLY A 286 -3.18 -13.24 10.33
C GLY A 286 -2.71 -13.64 11.73
N LEU A 287 -3.03 -12.84 12.75
CA LEU A 287 -2.72 -13.12 14.15
C LEU A 287 -3.46 -14.36 14.66
N GLU A 288 -4.75 -14.49 14.34
CA GLU A 288 -5.56 -15.68 14.67
C GLU A 288 -5.01 -16.96 14.02
N VAL A 289 -4.65 -16.88 12.73
CA VAL A 289 -4.05 -18.01 12.01
C VAL A 289 -2.70 -18.36 12.63
N ALA A 290 -1.84 -17.38 12.96
CA ALA A 290 -0.54 -17.60 13.59
C ALA A 290 -0.66 -18.30 14.95
N GLU A 291 -1.63 -17.90 15.76
CA GLU A 291 -1.97 -18.54 17.03
C GLU A 291 -2.47 -19.98 16.83
N LYS A 292 -3.38 -20.19 15.87
CA LYS A 292 -3.92 -21.51 15.52
C LYS A 292 -2.85 -22.50 15.06
N ILE A 293 -1.84 -22.04 14.33
CA ILE A 293 -0.68 -22.87 13.94
C ILE A 293 0.42 -22.87 15.01
N SER A 294 0.14 -22.40 16.24
CA SER A 294 1.04 -22.44 17.40
C SER A 294 2.42 -21.83 17.14
N LEU A 295 2.48 -20.71 16.42
CA LEU A 295 3.72 -19.94 16.31
C LEU A 295 4.02 -19.23 17.64
N PRO A 296 5.31 -18.97 17.97
CA PRO A 296 5.65 -18.26 19.19
C PRO A 296 5.04 -16.85 19.20
N ARG A 297 4.21 -16.55 20.20
CA ARG A 297 3.53 -15.25 20.35
C ARG A 297 4.49 -14.07 20.29
N ALA A 298 5.63 -14.19 20.97
CA ALA A 298 6.67 -13.17 20.98
C ALA A 298 7.27 -12.85 19.60
N VAL A 299 7.12 -13.74 18.61
CA VAL A 299 7.60 -13.52 17.24
C VAL A 299 6.48 -12.90 16.39
N TYR A 300 5.31 -13.55 16.30
CA TYR A 300 4.26 -13.10 15.39
C TYR A 300 3.54 -11.82 15.85
N SER A 301 3.56 -11.50 17.15
CA SER A 301 3.00 -10.23 17.64
C SER A 301 3.91 -9.03 17.34
N PHE A 302 5.15 -9.30 16.91
CA PHE A 302 6.16 -8.30 16.58
C PHE A 302 6.40 -8.16 15.07
N THR A 303 6.40 -9.28 14.33
CA THR A 303 6.58 -9.33 12.86
C THR A 303 5.33 -8.93 12.10
#